data_AF-A0A4Q3S5Q3-F1
#
_entry.id   AF-A0A4Q3S5Q3-F1
#
_cell.length_a   1.000
_cell.length_b   1.000
_cell.length_c   1.000
_cell.angle_alpha   90.00
_cell.angle_beta   90.00
_cell.angle_gamma   90.00
#
_symmetry.space_group_name_H-M   'P 1'
#
loop_
_entity.id
_entity.type
_entity.pdbx_description
1 polymer ?
#
loop_
_entity_poly.entity_id
_entity_poly.type
_entity_poly.pdbx_seq_one_letter_code
_entity_poly.pdbx_strand_id
1 'polypeptide(L)'
;MSTPPNTAQIDYWNDTAGLTWASLQALLDRQIAPLGEAALKALDPRAGEKILDIGCGCGETTLALALGVGPEGRVLGADISRPMLE
;
A
#
# COMPACT_ATOMS: atom_id res chain seq x y z
N MET A 1 27.03 10.19 12.36
CA MET A 1 26.00 9.17 12.05
C MET A 1 25.81 9.18 10.54
N SER A 2 25.76 8.01 9.89
CA SER A 2 25.48 7.94 8.45
C SER A 2 24.02 8.32 8.18
N THR A 3 23.77 8.97 7.04
CA THR A 3 22.40 9.20 6.55
C THR A 3 21.65 7.86 6.48
N PRO A 4 20.41 7.78 7.00
CA PRO A 4 19.60 6.58 6.84
C PRO A 4 19.47 6.19 5.36
N PRO A 5 19.44 4.90 5.03
CA PRO A 5 19.15 4.50 3.65
C PRO A 5 17.78 5.03 3.23
N ASN A 6 17.67 5.41 1.95
CA ASN A 6 16.43 5.85 1.32
C ASN A 6 15.81 7.17 1.84
N THR A 7 16.58 8.03 2.54
CA THR A 7 16.10 9.33 3.05
C THR A 7 15.36 10.17 2.00
N ALA A 8 15.88 10.26 0.76
CA ALA A 8 15.22 11.05 -0.28
C ALA A 8 13.80 10.57 -0.63
N GLN A 9 13.54 9.25 -0.59
CA GLN A 9 12.19 8.72 -0.82
C GLN A 9 11.30 8.94 0.40
N ILE A 10 11.84 8.78 1.61
CA ILE A 10 11.10 9.07 2.85
C ILE A 10 10.64 10.53 2.85
N ASP A 11 11.53 11.46 2.51
CA ASP A 11 11.21 12.88 2.43
C ASP A 11 10.17 13.15 1.34
N TYR A 12 10.35 12.60 0.13
CA TYR A 12 9.43 12.78 -0.98
C TYR A 12 7.99 12.32 -0.67
N TRP A 13 7.85 11.13 -0.06
CA TRP A 13 6.54 10.56 0.27
C TRP A 13 5.89 11.21 1.49
N ASN A 14 6.65 11.80 2.42
CA ASN A 14 6.09 12.50 3.58
C ASN A 14 5.87 14.00 3.36
N ASP A 15 6.40 14.56 2.28
CA ASP A 15 6.18 15.96 1.90
C ASP A 15 5.16 16.04 0.75
N THR A 16 5.59 16.31 -0.47
CA THR A 16 4.68 16.67 -1.56
C THR A 16 3.83 15.49 -2.06
N ALA A 17 4.44 14.30 -2.24
CA ALA A 17 3.78 13.21 -2.95
C ALA A 17 2.66 12.54 -2.13
N GLY A 18 2.95 12.19 -0.86
CA GLY A 18 1.96 11.55 0.00
C GLY A 18 0.78 12.46 0.33
N LEU A 19 1.04 13.77 0.56
CA LEU A 19 -0.03 14.74 0.77
C LEU A 19 -0.92 14.89 -0.48
N THR A 20 -0.31 14.93 -1.66
CA THR A 20 -1.06 14.99 -2.93
C THR A 20 -1.90 13.72 -3.11
N TRP A 21 -1.31 12.55 -2.83
CA TRP A 21 -2.01 11.28 -2.97
C TRP A 21 -3.18 11.18 -2.00
N ALA A 22 -2.97 11.47 -0.71
CA ALA A 22 -4.03 11.47 0.30
C ALA A 22 -5.17 12.46 -0.08
N SER A 23 -4.82 13.63 -0.61
CA SER A 23 -5.82 14.65 -1.02
C SER A 23 -6.61 14.26 -2.27
N LEU A 24 -6.01 13.50 -3.19
CA LEU A 24 -6.58 13.14 -4.49
C LEU A 24 -6.81 11.63 -4.62
N GLN A 25 -6.90 10.92 -3.50
CA GLN A 25 -6.80 9.46 -3.43
C GLN A 25 -7.74 8.77 -4.42
N ALA A 26 -9.03 9.08 -4.36
CA ALA A 26 -10.04 8.44 -5.21
C ALA A 26 -9.76 8.58 -6.72
N LEU A 27 -9.16 9.70 -7.15
CA LEU A 27 -8.82 9.93 -8.56
C LEU A 27 -7.59 9.13 -8.96
N LEU A 28 -6.53 9.20 -8.15
CA LEU A 28 -5.24 8.57 -8.45
C LEU A 28 -5.34 7.05 -8.33
N ASP A 29 -5.98 6.53 -7.29
CA ASP A 29 -6.20 5.11 -7.09
C ASP A 29 -7.00 4.52 -8.25
N ARG A 30 -8.07 5.19 -8.69
CA ARG A 30 -8.84 4.76 -9.86
C ARG A 30 -8.01 4.74 -11.14
N GLN A 31 -7.11 5.70 -11.32
CA GLN A 31 -6.25 5.77 -12.50
C GLN A 31 -5.27 4.59 -12.55
N ILE A 32 -4.76 4.15 -11.40
CA ILE A 32 -3.76 3.07 -11.32
C ILE A 32 -4.35 1.69 -10.99
N ALA A 33 -5.63 1.60 -10.63
CA ALA A 33 -6.32 0.38 -10.20
C ALA A 33 -6.06 -0.86 -11.09
N PRO A 34 -6.05 -0.76 -12.45
CA PRO A 34 -5.79 -1.93 -13.29
C PRO A 34 -4.43 -2.61 -13.05
N LEU A 35 -3.43 -1.86 -12.58
CA LEU A 35 -2.12 -2.42 -12.23
C LEU A 35 -2.21 -3.25 -10.95
N GLY A 36 -2.90 -2.73 -9.92
CA GLY A 36 -3.13 -3.43 -8.66
C GLY A 36 -3.98 -4.68 -8.85
N GLU A 37 -5.05 -4.61 -9.64
CA GLU A 37 -5.90 -5.75 -9.97
C GLU A 37 -5.12 -6.87 -10.68
N ALA A 38 -4.26 -6.52 -11.65
CA ALA A 38 -3.41 -7.49 -12.33
C ALA A 38 -2.40 -8.14 -11.37
N ALA A 39 -1.81 -7.37 -10.46
CA ALA A 39 -0.88 -7.88 -9.44
C ALA A 39 -1.58 -8.82 -8.45
N LEU A 40 -2.75 -8.45 -7.95
CA LEU A 40 -3.56 -9.29 -7.05
C LEU A 40 -3.97 -10.60 -7.72
N LYS A 41 -4.37 -10.55 -8.99
CA LYS A 41 -4.70 -11.74 -9.77
C LYS A 41 -3.50 -12.66 -9.96
N ALA A 42 -2.31 -12.10 -10.19
CA ALA A 42 -1.09 -12.89 -10.34
C ALA A 42 -0.62 -13.51 -9.02
N LEU A 43 -0.81 -12.80 -7.91
CA LEU A 43 -0.48 -13.28 -6.56
C LEU A 43 -1.42 -14.40 -6.11
N ASP A 44 -2.71 -14.31 -6.48
CA ASP A 44 -3.75 -15.32 -6.21
C ASP A 44 -3.85 -15.72 -4.72
N PRO A 45 -4.17 -14.76 -3.81
CA PRO A 45 -4.18 -14.99 -2.37
C PRO A 45 -5.11 -16.13 -1.96
N ARG A 46 -4.63 -16.97 -1.04
CA ARG A 46 -5.36 -18.15 -0.57
C ARG A 46 -5.80 -18.01 0.88
N ALA A 47 -6.90 -18.69 1.20
CA ALA A 47 -7.47 -18.65 2.54
C ALA A 47 -6.46 -19.09 3.60
N GLY A 48 -6.34 -18.34 4.70
CA GLY A 48 -5.42 -18.61 5.79
C GLY A 48 -3.99 -18.09 5.60
N GLU A 49 -3.66 -17.48 4.46
CA GLU A 49 -2.33 -16.93 4.22
C GLU A 49 -2.00 -15.72 5.09
N LYS A 50 -0.70 -15.50 5.31
CA LYS A 50 -0.15 -14.34 6.01
C LYS A 50 0.65 -13.51 5.03
N ILE A 51 0.20 -12.27 4.77
CA ILE A 51 0.76 -11.40 3.73
C ILE A 51 1.25 -10.09 4.35
N LEU A 52 2.38 -9.60 3.84
CA LEU A 52 2.94 -8.28 4.14
C LEU A 52 2.90 -7.44 2.85
N ASP A 53 2.14 -6.36 2.87
CA ASP A 53 1.99 -5.41 1.76
C ASP A 53 2.89 -4.19 2.01
N ILE A 54 4.00 -4.10 1.27
CA ILE A 54 5.01 -3.04 1.41
C ILE A 54 4.73 -1.92 0.42
N GLY A 55 4.59 -0.69 0.91
CA GLY A 55 4.12 0.43 0.11
C GLY A 55 2.60 0.40 -0.06
N CYS A 56 1.88 0.06 1.03
CA CYS A 56 0.43 -0.15 0.98
C CYS A 56 -0.37 1.12 0.68
N GLY A 57 0.25 2.30 0.72
CA GLY A 57 -0.40 3.58 0.56
C GLY A 57 -1.59 3.73 1.50
N CYS A 58 -2.73 4.13 0.94
CA CYS A 58 -4.01 4.26 1.65
C CYS A 58 -4.73 2.93 1.92
N GLY A 59 -4.12 1.79 1.56
CA GLY A 59 -4.54 0.47 2.01
C GLY A 59 -5.48 -0.30 1.08
N GLU A 60 -5.82 0.20 -0.11
CA GLU A 60 -6.74 -0.49 -1.04
C GLU A 60 -6.29 -1.93 -1.35
N THR A 61 -5.01 -2.12 -1.69
CA THR A 61 -4.43 -3.44 -1.94
C THR A 61 -4.43 -4.31 -0.68
N THR A 62 -4.06 -3.74 0.48
CA THR A 62 -4.06 -4.45 1.76
C THR A 62 -5.46 -4.98 2.11
N LEU A 63 -6.51 -4.20 1.86
CA LEU A 63 -7.89 -4.60 2.10
C LEU A 63 -8.35 -5.69 1.12
N ALA A 64 -8.01 -5.57 -0.16
CA ALA A 64 -8.30 -6.60 -1.16
C ALA A 64 -7.60 -7.94 -0.82
N LEU A 65 -6.35 -7.88 -0.36
CA LEU A 65 -5.62 -9.06 0.14
C LEU A 65 -6.32 -9.66 1.36
N ALA A 66 -6.76 -8.83 2.31
CA ALA A 66 -7.44 -9.29 3.52
C ALA A 66 -8.74 -10.05 3.20
N LEU A 67 -9.48 -9.58 2.19
CA LEU A 67 -10.66 -10.30 1.68
C LEU A 67 -10.27 -11.64 1.04
N GLY A 68 -9.17 -11.69 0.27
CA GLY A 68 -8.70 -12.90 -0.40
C GLY A 68 -8.23 -13.99 0.58
N VAL A 69 -7.52 -13.63 1.64
CA VAL A 69 -7.02 -14.60 2.64
C VAL A 69 -8.08 -15.01 3.67
N GLY A 70 -9.20 -14.29 3.73
CA GLY A 70 -10.33 -14.64 4.60
C GLY A 70 -10.04 -14.53 6.11
N PRO A 71 -10.98 -14.96 6.96
CA PRO A 71 -10.95 -14.71 8.41
C PRO A 71 -9.83 -15.43 9.16
N GLU A 72 -9.33 -16.54 8.63
CA GLU A 72 -8.21 -17.29 9.20
C GLU A 72 -6.84 -16.75 8.74
N GLY A 73 -6.84 -15.85 7.76
CA GLY A 73 -5.64 -15.21 7.23
C GLY A 73 -5.28 -13.92 7.98
N ARG A 74 -4.15 -13.32 7.61
CA ARG A 74 -3.71 -12.04 8.18
C ARG A 74 -2.93 -11.23 7.17
N VAL A 75 -3.28 -9.96 7.02
CA VAL A 75 -2.53 -9.02 6.18
C VAL A 75 -2.01 -7.87 7.02
N LEU A 76 -0.77 -7.47 6.81
CA LEU A 76 -0.17 -6.29 7.39
C LEU A 76 0.24 -5.34 6.25
N GLY A 77 -0.35 -4.15 6.22
CA GLY A 77 0.13 -3.05 5.37
C GLY A 77 1.24 -2.28 6.08
N ALA A 78 2.27 -1.90 5.34
CA ALA A 78 3.32 -1.01 5.81
C ALA A 78 3.65 0.03 4.74
N ASP A 79 3.61 1.30 5.11
CA ASP A 79 4.04 2.40 4.25
C ASP A 79 4.96 3.36 5.03
N ILE A 80 5.84 4.04 4.31
CA ILE A 80 6.70 5.09 4.87
C ILE A 80 6.01 6.46 4.87
N SER A 81 4.95 6.61 4.07
CA SER A 81 4.12 7.81 3.95
C SER A 81 3.16 7.91 5.13
N ARG A 82 3.52 8.73 6.12
CA ARG A 82 2.60 9.11 7.20
C ARG A 82 1.26 9.66 6.69
N PRO A 83 1.21 10.60 5.73
CA PRO A 83 -0.06 11.18 5.32
C PRO A 83 -1.02 10.21 4.62
N MET A 84 -0.54 9.04 4.14
CA MET A 84 -1.40 8.03 3.54
C MET A 84 -1.91 6.98 4.54
N LEU A 85 -1.34 6.95 5.76
CA LEU A 85 -1.71 6.01 6.83
C LEU A 85 -2.61 6.61 7.92
N GLU A 86 -2.86 7.93 7.88
CA GLU A 86 -3.67 8.69 8.85
C GLU A 86 -5.06 9.03 8.28
#